data_AF-A0A1B8CJX7-F1
#
_entry.id   AF-A0A1B8CJX7-F1
#
_cell.length_a   1.000
_cell.length_b   1.000
_cell.length_c   1.000
_cell.angle_alpha   90.00
_cell.angle_beta   90.00
_cell.angle_gamma   90.00
#
_symmetry.space_group_name_H-M   'P 1'
#
loop_
_entity.id
_entity.type
_entity.pdbx_description
1 polymer ?
#
loop_
_entity_poly.entity_id
_entity_poly.type
_entity_poly.pdbx_seq_one_letter_code
_entity_poly.pdbx_strand_id
1 'polypeptide(L)'
;MLLSTPQVVWSLMLLLNSSVHAQQTVGGQCGGEHWTGPTKCVQGNTCVYISPWYSECFPGIGARTTTTTTSSSDVPLETPIENEG
;
A
#
# COMPACT_ATOMS: atom_id res chain seq x y z
N MET A 1 5.12 4.57 -52.10
CA MET A 1 6.29 4.58 -51.21
C MET A 1 5.80 4.87 -49.81
N LEU A 2 5.13 3.87 -49.24
CA LEU A 2 4.35 3.90 -48.00
C LEU A 2 5.16 3.14 -46.93
N LEU A 3 5.23 3.71 -45.72
CA LEU A 3 5.72 3.16 -44.44
C LEU A 3 7.25 3.14 -44.20
N SER A 4 7.80 4.19 -43.57
CA SER A 4 9.15 4.17 -42.96
C SER A 4 9.35 5.19 -41.81
N THR A 5 8.44 5.26 -40.84
CA THR A 5 8.80 5.87 -39.53
C THR A 5 8.09 5.18 -38.34
N PRO A 6 8.66 4.11 -37.79
CA PRO A 6 8.16 3.45 -36.59
C PRO A 6 8.76 4.10 -35.31
N GLN A 7 8.36 5.33 -34.96
CA GLN A 7 8.83 5.90 -33.66
C GLN A 7 7.94 6.93 -32.96
N VAL A 8 6.82 7.39 -33.54
CA VAL A 8 6.02 8.46 -32.90
C VAL A 8 4.75 7.99 -32.17
N VAL A 9 4.37 6.72 -32.26
CA VAL A 9 3.15 6.21 -31.62
C VAL A 9 3.33 5.72 -30.18
N TRP A 10 4.55 5.79 -29.62
CA TRP A 10 4.84 5.34 -28.25
C TRP A 10 5.00 6.50 -27.25
N SER A 11 5.09 7.75 -27.71
CA SER A 11 5.34 8.91 -26.86
C SER A 11 4.10 9.76 -26.55
N LEU A 12 2.90 9.27 -26.87
CA LEU A 12 1.63 9.95 -26.56
C LEU A 12 0.69 9.09 -25.69
N MET A 13 1.27 8.37 -24.73
CA MET A 13 0.53 7.72 -23.64
C MET A 13 1.33 7.95 -22.36
N LEU A 14 0.65 8.30 -21.25
CA LEU A 14 1.17 8.53 -19.87
C LEU A 14 1.34 9.98 -19.41
N LEU A 15 0.50 10.92 -19.85
CA LEU A 15 0.11 12.02 -18.96
C LEU A 15 -1.27 11.66 -18.38
N LEU A 16 -1.41 11.76 -17.04
CA LEU A 16 -2.54 11.43 -16.16
C LEU A 16 -2.48 10.06 -15.47
N ASN A 17 -1.52 9.87 -14.56
CA ASN A 17 -1.67 8.94 -13.44
C ASN A 17 -2.03 9.74 -12.18
N SER A 18 -3.31 10.08 -12.03
CA SER A 18 -3.84 10.61 -10.77
C SER A 18 -3.90 9.47 -9.76
N SER A 19 -2.91 9.37 -8.86
CA SER A 19 -2.98 8.45 -7.73
C SER A 19 -3.88 9.02 -6.64
N VAL A 20 -5.19 9.02 -6.90
CA VAL A 20 -6.16 9.05 -5.81
C VAL A 20 -6.08 7.65 -5.21
N HIS A 21 -5.48 7.52 -4.02
CA HIS A 21 -5.29 6.22 -3.37
C HIS A 21 -6.65 5.74 -2.84
N ALA A 22 -7.52 5.31 -3.76
CA ALA A 22 -8.83 4.74 -3.48
C ALA A 22 -8.64 3.47 -2.66
N GLN A 23 -9.62 3.14 -1.82
CA GLN A 23 -9.57 1.88 -1.10
C GLN A 23 -9.83 0.72 -2.07
N GLN A 24 -9.09 -0.38 -1.93
CA GLN A 24 -9.22 -1.58 -2.73
C GLN A 24 -10.44 -2.40 -2.30
N THR A 25 -11.22 -2.86 -3.28
CA THR A 25 -12.41 -3.68 -3.03
C THR A 25 -12.03 -5.09 -2.57
N VAL A 26 -13.00 -5.81 -2.00
CA VAL A 26 -12.83 -7.23 -1.69
C VAL A 26 -12.41 -8.01 -2.95
N GLY A 27 -11.46 -8.93 -2.81
CA GLY A 27 -10.86 -9.70 -3.91
C GLY A 27 -9.84 -8.93 -4.75
N GLY A 28 -9.60 -7.64 -4.48
CA GLY A 28 -8.61 -6.84 -5.20
C GLY A 28 -7.20 -6.93 -4.60
N GLN A 29 -6.18 -6.69 -5.43
CA GLN A 29 -4.79 -6.64 -5.00
C GLN A 29 -4.52 -5.41 -4.13
N CYS A 30 -4.00 -5.62 -2.92
CA CYS A 30 -3.67 -4.57 -1.95
C CYS A 30 -2.18 -4.52 -1.60
N GLY A 31 -1.35 -5.32 -2.25
CA GLY A 31 0.08 -5.35 -1.99
C GLY A 31 0.81 -6.36 -2.86
N GLY A 32 2.13 -6.29 -2.81
CA GLY A 32 3.03 -7.11 -3.60
C GLY A 32 4.22 -6.31 -4.10
N GLU A 33 5.30 -6.98 -4.46
CA GLU A 33 6.44 -6.35 -5.12
C GLU A 33 6.00 -5.68 -6.42
N HIS A 34 6.44 -4.43 -6.61
CA HIS A 34 6.06 -3.56 -7.74
C HIS A 34 4.57 -3.16 -7.80
N TRP A 35 3.77 -3.43 -6.77
CA TRP A 35 2.39 -2.95 -6.69
C TRP A 35 2.35 -1.44 -6.44
N THR A 36 1.98 -0.66 -7.45
CA THR A 36 1.79 0.80 -7.35
C THR A 36 0.33 1.20 -7.15
N GLY A 37 -0.56 0.21 -7.03
CA GLY A 37 -1.98 0.41 -6.84
C GLY A 37 -2.36 0.65 -5.37
N PRO A 38 -3.66 0.67 -5.07
CA PRO A 38 -4.14 0.91 -3.72
C PRO A 38 -3.69 -0.17 -2.75
N THR A 39 -3.10 0.23 -1.63
CA THR A 39 -2.60 -0.67 -0.57
C THR A 39 -3.55 -0.85 0.62
N LYS A 40 -4.63 -0.07 0.65
CA LYS A 40 -5.62 -0.08 1.73
C LYS A 40 -6.90 -0.70 1.22
N CYS A 41 -7.43 -1.71 1.90
CA CYS A 41 -8.75 -2.24 1.61
C CYS A 41 -9.85 -1.27 2.07
N VAL A 42 -11.06 -1.41 1.50
CA VAL A 42 -12.26 -0.70 1.97
C VAL A 42 -12.48 -0.97 3.46
N GLN A 43 -13.07 0.00 4.18
CA GLN A 43 -13.35 -0.12 5.61
C GLN A 43 -14.02 -1.47 5.94
N GLY A 44 -13.49 -2.18 6.92
CA GLY A 44 -13.98 -3.49 7.32
C GLY A 44 -13.36 -4.66 6.56
N ASN A 45 -12.45 -4.41 5.61
CA ASN A 45 -11.70 -5.44 4.90
C ASN A 45 -10.22 -5.45 5.30
N THR A 46 -9.57 -6.60 5.15
CA THR A 46 -8.18 -6.82 5.56
C THR A 46 -7.34 -7.25 4.36
N CYS A 47 -6.18 -6.63 4.18
CA CYS A 47 -5.21 -7.04 3.18
C CYS A 47 -4.44 -8.26 3.70
N VAL A 48 -4.60 -9.40 3.04
CA VAL A 48 -3.93 -10.66 3.41
C VAL A 48 -2.82 -10.95 2.42
N TYR A 49 -1.64 -11.18 2.95
CA TYR A 49 -0.49 -11.60 2.17
C TYR A 49 -0.67 -13.02 1.63
N ILE A 50 -0.50 -13.21 0.32
CA ILE A 50 -0.59 -14.52 -0.34
C ILE A 50 0.77 -14.92 -0.90
N SER A 51 1.47 -13.98 -1.54
CA SER A 51 2.79 -14.20 -2.12
C SER A 51 3.58 -12.88 -2.16
N PRO A 52 4.90 -12.92 -2.44
CA PRO A 52 5.72 -11.71 -2.51
C PRO A 52 5.17 -10.68 -3.50
N TRP A 53 4.52 -11.16 -4.57
CA TRP A 53 3.99 -10.37 -5.67
C TRP A 53 2.51 -10.02 -5.50
N TYR A 54 1.82 -10.62 -4.52
CA TYR A 54 0.37 -10.54 -4.43
C TYR A 54 -0.16 -10.63 -2.99
N SER A 55 -0.90 -9.62 -2.58
CA SER A 55 -1.71 -9.60 -1.37
C SER A 55 -3.13 -9.20 -1.75
N GLU A 56 -4.15 -9.85 -1.19
CA GLU A 56 -5.55 -9.68 -1.59
C GLU A 56 -6.41 -9.16 -0.43
N CYS A 57 -7.38 -8.31 -0.73
CA CYS A 57 -8.35 -7.84 0.24
C CYS A 57 -9.42 -8.89 0.53
N PHE A 58 -9.42 -9.44 1.73
CA PHE A 58 -10.48 -10.31 2.22
C PHE A 58 -11.54 -9.51 2.99
N PRO A 59 -12.80 -9.96 2.97
CA PRO A 59 -13.81 -9.37 3.84
C PRO A 59 -13.37 -9.60 5.28
N GLY A 60 -13.17 -8.53 6.03
CA GLY A 60 -12.94 -8.66 7.46
C GLY A 60 -14.25 -9.14 8.05
N ILE A 61 -14.21 -10.27 8.77
CA ILE A 61 -15.27 -10.64 9.69
C ILE A 61 -15.34 -9.47 10.67
N GLY A 62 -16.33 -8.59 10.48
CA GLY A 62 -16.35 -7.26 11.06
C GLY A 62 -15.87 -7.28 12.49
N ALA A 63 -14.96 -6.37 12.83
CA ALA A 63 -14.50 -6.19 14.18
C ALA A 63 -15.72 -6.05 15.11
N ARG A 64 -16.14 -7.15 15.72
CA ARG A 64 -16.80 -7.09 17.02
C ARG A 64 -15.71 -6.64 17.96
N THR A 65 -15.64 -5.33 18.12
CA THR A 65 -15.11 -4.60 19.26
C THR A 65 -14.22 -5.44 20.15
N THR A 66 -12.93 -5.46 19.86
CA THR A 66 -11.95 -5.55 20.94
C THR A 66 -10.90 -4.50 20.64
N THR A 67 -11.10 -3.37 21.29
CA THR A 67 -10.14 -2.30 21.48
C THR A 67 -8.88 -2.93 22.09
N THR A 68 -7.92 -3.36 21.26
CA THR A 68 -6.56 -3.61 21.72
C THR A 68 -5.75 -2.37 21.39
N THR A 69 -5.94 -1.35 22.22
CA THR A 69 -4.97 -0.27 22.39
C THR A 69 -3.67 -0.93 22.88
N THR A 70 -2.82 -1.37 21.96
CA THR A 70 -1.41 -1.60 22.30
C THR A 70 -0.68 -0.36 21.85
N SER A 71 -0.44 0.52 22.81
CA SER A 71 0.42 1.68 22.71
C SER A 71 1.71 1.32 21.98
N SER A 72 1.88 1.78 20.74
CA SER A 72 3.19 2.24 20.31
C SER A 72 3.40 3.60 20.96
N SER A 73 3.94 3.59 22.17
CA SER A 73 4.68 4.74 22.64
C SER A 73 6.12 4.48 22.23
N ASP A 74 6.58 5.27 21.26
CA ASP A 74 7.92 5.81 21.22
C ASP A 74 8.59 5.74 22.60
N VAL A 75 9.69 4.99 22.69
CA VAL A 75 10.74 5.35 23.63
C VAL A 75 11.52 6.44 22.90
N PRO A 76 11.41 7.73 23.27
CA PRO A 76 12.38 8.69 22.80
C PRO A 76 13.73 8.24 23.35
N LEU A 77 14.71 8.13 22.46
CA LEU A 77 16.11 7.94 22.77
C LEU A 77 16.54 8.87 23.91
N GLU A 78 16.63 8.35 25.13
CA GLU A 78 17.31 9.01 26.23
C GLU A 78 18.79 8.58 26.24
N THR A 79 19.64 9.60 26.09
CA THR A 79 21.10 9.58 26.15
C THR A 79 21.60 9.07 27.51
N PRO A 80 22.77 8.42 27.60
CA PRO A 80 23.37 8.07 28.89
C PRO A 80 23.80 9.35 29.61
N ILE A 81 23.19 9.64 30.76
CA ILE A 81 23.62 10.73 31.64
C ILE A 81 24.65 10.16 32.61
N GLU A 82 25.91 10.48 32.37
CA GLU A 82 27.01 10.39 33.34
C GLU A 82 26.67 11.23 34.58
N ASN A 83 26.89 10.69 35.78
CA ASN A 83 27.05 11.50 36.99
C ASN A 83 28.07 10.85 37.92
N GLU A 84 29.25 11.45 37.86
CA GLU A 84 30.33 11.40 38.84
C GLU A 84 29.84 11.88 40.22
N GLY A 85 30.24 11.18 41.29
CA GLY A 85 29.98 11.56 42.68
C GLY A 85 30.58 10.58 43.67
#